data_AF-A0A938LBF3-F1
#
_entry.id   AF-A0A938LBF3-F1
#
_cell.length_a   1.000
_cell.length_b   1.000
_cell.length_c   1.000
_cell.angle_alpha   90.00
_cell.angle_beta   90.00
_cell.angle_gamma   90.00
#
_symmetry.space_group_name_H-M   'P 1'
#
loop_
_entity.id
_entity.type
_entity.pdbx_description
1 polymer ?
#
loop_
_entity_poly.entity_id
_entity_poly.type
_entity_poly.pdbx_seq_one_letter_code
_entity_poly.pdbx_strand_id
1 'polypeptide(L)'
;MRRRPPVFRTSGERRAFMIGYDRESLQVGRRSTPSARAGPGDLDPGSIIERGGRAMSTMGWGPNAHGGPIVAFAGLDGFLGTRGSLMLDVVVVLLAAVVPVLAWSIHLARRRAVTAHRRIQTVLALALLVVITAFELDVRYFSDWRERATDSPYYARDVASVVGAGLLLHLGIAVPTAVLWCVVVVDAWRRAGQTPTGAFRSRHRALGWAAALGMALTAVTGWVFYYLAFVA
;
A
#
# COMPACT_ATOMS: atom_id res chain seq x y z
N MET A 1 -37.03 22.05 62.56
CA MET A 1 -36.19 21.16 61.73
C MET A 1 -35.45 21.98 60.68
N ARG A 2 -34.13 22.19 60.84
CA ARG A 2 -33.30 22.98 59.91
C ARG A 2 -32.87 22.12 58.72
N ARG A 3 -33.28 22.50 57.50
CA ARG A 3 -32.81 21.87 56.25
C ARG A 3 -31.38 22.36 55.96
N ARG A 4 -30.45 21.42 55.75
CA ARG A 4 -29.10 21.72 55.26
C ARG A 4 -29.15 22.01 53.75
N PRO A 5 -28.43 23.01 53.23
CA PRO A 5 -28.32 23.24 51.79
C PRO A 5 -27.37 22.23 51.10
N PRO A 6 -27.50 22.05 49.78
CA PRO A 6 -26.66 21.12 49.01
C PRO A 6 -25.22 21.62 48.89
N VAL A 7 -24.28 20.71 49.15
CA VAL A 7 -22.84 20.93 48.96
C VAL A 7 -22.51 20.89 47.47
N PHE A 8 -22.18 22.04 46.90
CA PHE A 8 -21.56 22.13 45.57
C PHE A 8 -20.11 21.64 45.67
N ARG A 9 -19.81 20.49 45.04
CA ARG A 9 -18.45 19.97 44.91
C ARG A 9 -17.78 20.67 43.73
N THR A 10 -16.94 21.65 44.03
CA THR A 10 -16.14 22.36 43.03
C THR A 10 -14.93 21.53 42.56
N SER A 11 -14.49 21.93 41.37
CA SER A 11 -13.39 21.46 40.56
C SER A 11 -12.11 21.07 41.28
N GLY A 12 -11.48 20.00 40.82
CA GLY A 12 -10.06 19.77 41.07
C GLY A 12 -9.56 18.39 40.76
N GLU A 13 -9.67 17.92 39.50
CA GLU A 13 -8.77 16.88 38.97
C GLU A 13 -8.89 16.78 37.44
N ARG A 14 -8.59 17.88 36.74
CA ARG A 14 -8.10 17.77 35.37
C ARG A 14 -6.64 17.38 35.45
N ARG A 15 -6.37 16.09 35.70
CA ARG A 15 -5.04 15.53 35.46
C ARG A 15 -4.78 15.64 33.96
N ALA A 16 -3.87 16.53 33.64
CA ALA A 16 -3.25 16.67 32.34
C ALA A 16 -2.79 15.29 31.87
N PHE A 17 -3.51 14.70 30.92
CA PHE A 17 -2.97 13.65 30.07
C PHE A 17 -2.08 14.35 29.05
N MET A 18 -0.92 14.77 29.54
CA MET A 18 0.18 15.26 28.75
C MET A 18 0.62 14.08 27.88
N ILE A 19 0.28 14.14 26.59
CA ILE A 19 0.89 13.28 25.58
C ILE A 19 2.35 13.72 25.55
N GLY A 20 3.20 12.99 26.27
CA GLY A 20 4.64 13.04 26.14
C GLY A 20 4.99 12.65 24.72
N TYR A 21 5.14 13.65 23.86
CA TYR A 21 6.08 13.57 22.76
C TYR A 21 7.45 13.78 23.40
N ASP A 22 8.11 12.66 23.66
CA ASP A 22 9.51 12.63 24.03
C ASP A 22 10.32 13.36 22.96
N ARG A 23 10.88 14.51 23.33
CA ARG A 23 11.56 15.47 22.45
C ARG A 23 13.06 15.45 22.70
N GLU A 24 13.62 14.34 23.21
CA GLU A 24 15.03 14.21 23.57
C GLU A 24 15.89 13.36 22.60
N SER A 25 15.35 12.84 21.49
CA SER A 25 16.18 12.09 20.51
C SER A 25 16.79 12.94 19.39
N LEU A 26 16.79 14.27 19.53
CA LEU A 26 17.44 15.19 18.59
C LEU A 26 18.53 15.98 19.33
N GLN A 27 19.68 15.37 19.57
CA GLN A 27 21.01 15.99 19.44
C GLN A 27 22.12 14.93 19.49
N VAL A 28 23.23 15.26 18.84
CA VAL A 28 24.59 14.69 18.98
C VAL A 28 24.96 13.59 17.98
N GLY A 29 25.51 14.04 16.84
CA GLY A 29 26.24 13.22 15.87
C GLY A 29 27.03 14.05 14.87
N ARG A 30 27.69 15.13 15.32
CA ARG A 30 28.58 15.99 14.50
C ARG A 30 29.98 15.35 14.46
N ARG A 31 30.41 14.78 13.34
CA ARG A 31 31.83 14.47 12.99
C ARG A 31 31.99 14.62 11.47
N SER A 32 32.56 15.74 11.03
CA SER A 32 33.99 15.96 10.69
C SER A 32 34.35 15.41 9.30
N THR A 33 34.35 16.33 8.33
CA THR A 33 34.95 16.22 7.00
C THR A 33 36.47 16.16 7.09
N PRO A 34 37.13 15.41 6.18
CA PRO A 34 38.46 15.76 5.74
C PRO A 34 38.48 16.21 4.27
N SER A 35 39.34 17.20 4.08
CA SER A 35 39.72 17.94 2.89
C SER A 35 40.41 17.10 1.79
N ALA A 36 40.07 17.45 0.55
CA ALA A 36 40.91 17.60 -0.66
C ALA A 36 41.89 16.49 -1.13
N ARG A 37 41.76 16.10 -2.41
CA ARG A 37 42.82 16.34 -3.41
C ARG A 37 42.31 16.27 -4.85
N ALA A 38 42.78 17.22 -5.64
CA ALA A 38 42.57 17.36 -7.08
C ALA A 38 43.50 16.45 -7.90
N GLY A 39 43.08 16.17 -9.13
CA GLY A 39 43.93 15.70 -10.23
C GLY A 39 43.12 15.58 -11.52
N PRO A 40 43.33 16.43 -12.54
CA PRO A 40 42.78 16.24 -13.88
C PRO A 40 43.74 15.35 -14.67
N GLY A 41 43.26 14.19 -15.10
CA GLY A 41 44.00 13.25 -15.93
C GLY A 41 43.24 13.02 -17.23
N ASP A 42 43.88 13.44 -18.32
CA ASP A 42 43.53 13.18 -19.71
C ASP A 42 43.25 11.69 -19.97
N LEU A 43 42.12 11.39 -20.63
CA LEU A 43 41.95 10.14 -21.37
C LEU A 43 41.29 10.40 -22.73
N ASP A 44 42.19 10.39 -23.70
CA ASP A 44 42.11 10.15 -25.14
C ASP A 44 40.83 9.49 -25.71
N PRO A 45 40.06 10.20 -26.57
CA PRO A 45 38.99 9.62 -27.37
C PRO A 45 39.53 9.15 -28.73
N GLY A 46 40.25 8.02 -28.79
CA GLY A 46 41.00 7.72 -30.03
C GLY A 46 41.62 6.35 -30.25
N SER A 47 41.17 5.26 -29.64
CA SER A 47 41.50 3.88 -30.08
C SER A 47 40.53 2.90 -29.40
N ILE A 48 39.76 2.04 -30.06
CA ILE A 48 40.19 0.84 -30.76
C ILE A 48 38.99 0.40 -31.63
N ILE A 49 39.13 0.59 -32.93
CA ILE A 49 38.48 -0.26 -33.93
C ILE A 49 39.38 -1.49 -34.11
N GLU A 50 38.76 -2.65 -34.35
CA GLU A 50 39.35 -3.89 -34.88
C GLU A 50 40.14 -4.85 -33.96
N ARG A 51 39.42 -5.89 -33.51
CA ARG A 51 39.78 -7.32 -33.67
C ARG A 51 38.58 -8.15 -33.22
N GLY A 52 37.91 -8.90 -34.09
CA GLY A 52 38.47 -10.07 -34.76
C GLY A 52 37.91 -11.31 -34.04
N GLY A 53 36.97 -12.00 -34.71
CA GLY A 53 36.13 -13.02 -34.10
C GLY A 53 36.84 -14.22 -33.49
N ARG A 54 36.15 -14.83 -32.52
CA ARG A 54 36.19 -16.29 -32.31
C ARG A 54 34.94 -16.72 -31.55
N ALA A 55 34.15 -17.53 -32.22
CA ALA A 55 33.02 -18.25 -31.64
C ALA A 55 33.54 -19.17 -30.51
N MET A 56 33.30 -18.80 -29.27
CA MET A 56 33.29 -19.74 -28.16
C MET A 56 31.85 -20.21 -27.99
N SER A 57 31.55 -21.35 -28.62
CA SER A 57 30.46 -22.23 -28.21
C SER A 57 30.72 -22.64 -26.76
N THR A 58 30.09 -21.93 -25.82
CA THR A 58 30.02 -22.36 -24.44
C THR A 58 29.05 -23.53 -24.36
N MET A 59 29.62 -24.71 -24.16
CA MET A 59 28.95 -25.95 -23.83
C MET A 59 28.18 -25.76 -22.51
N GLY A 60 26.88 -25.49 -22.62
CA GLY A 60 25.98 -25.32 -21.47
C GLY A 60 25.72 -26.66 -20.79
N TRP A 61 26.38 -26.88 -19.65
CA TRP A 61 26.00 -27.92 -18.70
C TRP A 61 24.98 -27.30 -17.74
N GLY A 62 23.70 -27.59 -17.96
CA GLY A 62 22.58 -27.05 -17.17
C GLY A 62 21.83 -28.14 -16.41
N PRO A 63 21.58 -27.98 -15.11
CA PRO A 63 20.51 -28.69 -14.43
C PRO A 63 19.29 -27.76 -14.40
N ASN A 64 18.45 -27.77 -15.45
CA ASN A 64 17.08 -27.26 -15.46
C ASN A 64 16.36 -27.83 -16.69
N ALA A 65 15.94 -29.10 -16.60
CA ALA A 65 15.26 -29.84 -17.66
C ALA A 65 13.75 -29.52 -17.74
N HIS A 66 13.40 -28.23 -17.71
CA HIS A 66 12.07 -27.72 -18.08
C HIS A 66 12.26 -26.54 -19.04
N GLY A 67 12.73 -26.86 -20.25
CA GLY A 67 13.08 -25.91 -21.31
C GLY A 67 11.88 -25.32 -22.03
N GLY A 68 11.04 -24.57 -21.32
CA GLY A 68 10.26 -23.51 -21.95
C GLY A 68 11.14 -22.27 -22.16
N PRO A 69 10.92 -21.46 -23.21
CA PRO A 69 11.56 -20.15 -23.30
C PRO A 69 11.20 -19.36 -22.04
N ILE A 70 12.20 -18.82 -21.33
CA ILE A 70 11.95 -17.85 -20.27
C ILE A 70 11.41 -16.60 -20.97
N VAL A 71 10.09 -16.44 -20.97
CA VAL A 71 9.44 -15.23 -21.47
C VAL A 71 9.79 -14.13 -20.47
N ALA A 72 10.77 -13.30 -20.82
CA ALA A 72 11.16 -12.16 -20.03
C ALA A 72 10.13 -11.04 -20.26
N PHE A 73 9.35 -10.73 -19.23
CA PHE A 73 8.42 -9.60 -19.25
C PHE A 73 9.11 -8.31 -18.81
N ALA A 74 8.60 -7.16 -19.23
CA ALA A 74 9.05 -5.89 -18.67
C ALA A 74 8.77 -5.81 -17.15
N GLY A 75 9.71 -5.23 -16.40
CA GLY A 75 9.61 -5.05 -14.94
C GLY A 75 10.17 -6.21 -14.12
N LEU A 76 10.01 -6.14 -12.80
CA LEU A 76 10.43 -7.18 -11.87
C LEU A 76 9.34 -8.26 -11.77
N ASP A 77 9.73 -9.53 -11.85
CA ASP A 77 8.80 -10.66 -11.69
C ASP A 77 8.30 -10.81 -10.26
N GLY A 78 7.10 -11.37 -10.14
CA GLY A 78 6.44 -11.69 -8.89
C GLY A 78 7.16 -12.74 -8.05
N PHE A 79 6.80 -12.81 -6.78
CA PHE A 79 7.28 -13.82 -5.82
C PHE A 79 6.24 -14.90 -5.53
N LEU A 80 5.00 -14.77 -6.02
CA LEU A 80 3.93 -15.75 -5.85
C LEU A 80 4.00 -16.91 -6.86
N GLY A 81 5.00 -16.91 -7.75
CA GLY A 81 5.17 -17.94 -8.78
C GLY A 81 4.12 -17.86 -9.90
N THR A 82 3.55 -16.67 -10.11
CA THR A 82 2.57 -16.39 -11.17
C THR A 82 3.21 -15.51 -12.25
N ARG A 83 2.44 -15.17 -13.30
CA ARG A 83 2.86 -14.22 -14.34
C ARG A 83 2.86 -12.75 -13.87
N GLY A 84 2.35 -12.47 -12.67
CA GLY A 84 2.28 -11.13 -12.10
C GLY A 84 3.66 -10.49 -11.89
N SER A 85 3.73 -9.17 -11.92
CA SER A 85 4.93 -8.42 -11.51
C SER A 85 5.06 -8.41 -9.98
N LEU A 86 6.26 -8.08 -9.48
CA LEU A 86 6.52 -7.87 -8.05
C LEU A 86 5.47 -6.97 -7.40
N MET A 87 5.13 -5.86 -8.05
CA MET A 87 4.21 -4.88 -7.50
C MET A 87 2.75 -5.38 -7.49
N LEU A 88 2.34 -6.16 -8.50
CA LEU A 88 1.03 -6.82 -8.51
C LEU A 88 0.89 -7.81 -7.35
N ASP A 89 1.93 -8.59 -7.07
CA ASP A 89 1.95 -9.53 -5.95
C ASP A 89 1.87 -8.82 -4.60
N VAL A 90 2.63 -7.72 -4.44
CA VAL A 90 2.57 -6.87 -3.24
C VAL A 90 1.15 -6.34 -3.02
N VAL A 91 0.49 -5.83 -4.07
CA VAL A 91 -0.88 -5.30 -3.97
C VAL A 91 -1.87 -6.39 -3.59
N VAL A 92 -1.78 -7.59 -4.17
CA VAL A 92 -2.69 -8.70 -3.86
C VAL A 92 -2.52 -9.22 -2.44
N VAL A 93 -1.28 -9.36 -1.97
CA VAL A 93 -1.00 -9.68 -0.57
C VAL A 93 -1.54 -8.59 0.35
N LEU A 94 -1.37 -7.32 -0.01
CA LEU A 94 -1.91 -6.20 0.76
C LEU A 94 -3.45 -6.24 0.82
N LEU A 95 -4.14 -6.55 -0.29
CA LEU A 95 -5.60 -6.71 -0.32
C LEU A 95 -6.06 -7.85 0.59
N ALA A 96 -5.32 -8.97 0.66
CA ALA A 96 -5.62 -10.03 1.61
C ALA A 96 -5.40 -9.57 3.06
N ALA A 97 -4.32 -8.82 3.33
CA ALA A 97 -3.98 -8.35 4.67
C ALA A 97 -4.90 -7.23 5.18
N VAL A 98 -5.43 -6.36 4.31
CA VAL A 98 -6.22 -5.20 4.74
C VAL A 98 -7.53 -5.62 5.42
N VAL A 99 -8.16 -6.70 4.96
CA VAL A 99 -9.45 -7.20 5.50
C VAL A 99 -9.36 -7.60 6.98
N PRO A 100 -8.45 -8.51 7.41
CA PRO A 100 -8.31 -8.85 8.82
C PRO A 100 -7.84 -7.65 9.67
N VAL A 101 -6.97 -6.78 9.15
CA VAL A 101 -6.54 -5.58 9.88
C VAL A 101 -7.70 -4.61 10.10
N LEU A 102 -8.58 -4.42 9.11
CA LEU A 102 -9.80 -3.62 9.25
C LEU A 102 -10.77 -4.25 10.25
N ALA A 103 -10.98 -5.57 10.19
CA ALA A 103 -11.83 -6.28 11.16
C ALA A 103 -11.32 -6.09 12.59
N TRP A 104 -10.00 -6.20 12.79
CA TRP A 104 -9.34 -5.92 14.07
C TRP A 104 -9.50 -4.46 14.50
N SER A 105 -9.32 -3.52 13.57
CA SER A 105 -9.52 -2.09 13.81
C SER A 105 -10.94 -1.78 14.30
N ILE A 106 -11.96 -2.42 13.70
CA ILE A 106 -13.37 -2.29 14.11
C ILE A 106 -13.59 -2.93 15.49
N HIS A 107 -12.98 -4.08 15.75
CA HIS A 107 -13.02 -4.73 17.06
C HIS A 107 -12.51 -3.80 18.18
N LEU A 108 -11.39 -3.13 17.95
CA LEU A 108 -10.84 -2.14 18.89
C LEU A 108 -11.78 -0.95 19.12
N ALA A 109 -12.42 -0.44 18.05
CA ALA A 109 -13.40 0.62 18.17
C ALA A 109 -14.61 0.20 19.04
N ARG A 110 -15.07 -1.05 18.90
CA ARG A 110 -16.15 -1.62 19.73
C ARG A 110 -15.73 -1.75 21.20
N ARG A 111 -14.47 -2.05 21.49
CA ARG A 111 -13.91 -2.07 22.86
C ARG A 111 -13.58 -0.69 23.43
N ARG A 112 -13.98 0.39 22.75
CA ARG A 112 -13.67 1.79 23.13
C ARG A 112 -12.17 2.13 23.12
N ALA A 113 -11.33 1.30 22.49
CA ALA A 113 -9.90 1.56 22.29
C ALA A 113 -9.66 2.50 21.08
N VAL A 114 -10.27 3.69 21.12
CA VAL A 114 -10.35 4.63 19.98
C VAL A 114 -8.97 5.11 19.53
N THR A 115 -8.03 5.28 20.45
CA THR A 115 -6.64 5.67 20.12
C THR A 115 -5.96 4.63 19.24
N ALA A 116 -6.12 3.34 19.56
CA ALA A 116 -5.55 2.24 18.79
C ALA A 116 -6.22 2.12 17.41
N HIS A 117 -7.56 2.18 17.37
CA HIS A 117 -8.33 2.23 16.12
C HIS A 117 -7.82 3.35 15.20
N ARG A 118 -7.69 4.59 15.71
CA ARG A 118 -7.19 5.74 14.95
C ARG A 118 -5.76 5.54 14.45
N ARG A 119 -4.86 5.01 15.28
CA ARG A 119 -3.47 4.73 14.88
C ARG A 119 -3.44 3.73 13.72
N ILE A 120 -4.19 2.63 13.81
CA ILE A 120 -4.27 1.64 12.73
C ILE A 120 -4.81 2.26 11.45
N GLN A 121 -5.91 3.02 11.51
CA GLN A 121 -6.47 3.67 10.33
C GLN A 121 -5.49 4.68 9.70
N THR A 122 -4.72 5.40 10.53
CA THR A 122 -3.71 6.35 10.05
C THR A 122 -2.54 5.64 9.38
N VAL A 123 -2.01 4.59 10.00
CA VAL A 123 -0.93 3.78 9.43
C VAL A 123 -1.38 3.11 8.13
N LEU A 124 -2.58 2.53 8.11
CA LEU A 124 -3.16 1.96 6.90
C LEU A 124 -3.32 3.00 5.80
N ALA A 125 -3.82 4.20 6.10
CA ALA A 125 -4.00 5.26 5.10
C ALA A 125 -2.68 5.68 4.45
N LEU A 126 -1.64 5.87 5.26
CA LEU A 126 -0.32 6.23 4.75
C LEU A 126 0.31 5.07 3.97
N ALA A 127 0.24 3.84 4.47
CA ALA A 127 0.79 2.67 3.79
C ALA A 127 0.10 2.42 2.44
N LEU A 128 -1.24 2.45 2.39
CA LEU A 128 -1.99 2.29 1.13
C LEU A 128 -1.69 3.43 0.15
N LEU A 129 -1.56 4.67 0.62
CA LEU A 129 -1.19 5.79 -0.26
C LEU A 129 0.16 5.55 -0.94
N VAL A 130 1.16 5.11 -0.17
CA VAL A 130 2.49 4.78 -0.70
C VAL A 130 2.39 3.62 -1.69
N VAL A 131 1.72 2.53 -1.33
CA VAL A 131 1.62 1.34 -2.20
C VAL A 131 0.84 1.63 -3.48
N ILE A 132 -0.28 2.34 -3.43
CA ILE A 132 -1.06 2.68 -4.63
C ILE A 132 -0.27 3.62 -5.54
N THR A 133 0.47 4.57 -4.96
CA THR A 133 1.34 5.47 -5.75
C THR A 133 2.47 4.69 -6.40
N ALA A 134 3.13 3.79 -5.67
CA ALA A 134 4.17 2.94 -6.23
C ALA A 134 3.62 1.99 -7.31
N PHE A 135 2.43 1.43 -7.11
CA PHE A 135 1.72 0.60 -8.08
C PHE A 135 1.42 1.37 -9.37
N GLU A 136 0.89 2.58 -9.25
CA GLU A 136 0.61 3.43 -10.41
C GLU A 136 1.88 3.76 -11.21
N LEU A 137 3.00 4.01 -10.52
CA LEU A 137 4.29 4.25 -11.17
C LEU A 137 4.81 2.99 -11.86
N ASP A 138 4.71 1.82 -11.21
CA ASP A 138 5.11 0.53 -11.79
C ASP A 138 4.37 0.25 -13.10
N VAL A 139 3.04 0.26 -13.07
CA VAL A 139 2.23 -0.10 -14.26
C VAL A 139 2.26 0.95 -15.37
N ARG A 140 2.67 2.19 -15.09
CA ARG A 140 2.82 3.24 -16.11
C ARG A 140 4.19 3.27 -16.76
N TYR A 141 5.24 2.93 -16.03
CA TYR A 141 6.62 3.21 -16.45
C TYR A 141 7.53 1.99 -16.51
N PHE A 142 7.22 0.91 -15.79
CA PHE A 142 8.16 -0.22 -15.61
C PHE A 142 7.58 -1.56 -16.07
N SER A 143 6.31 -1.82 -15.79
CA SER A 143 5.66 -3.11 -16.00
C SER A 143 4.45 -2.96 -16.93
N ASP A 144 4.34 -3.79 -17.97
CA ASP A 144 3.12 -3.91 -18.77
C ASP A 144 2.29 -5.11 -18.28
N TRP A 145 1.26 -4.82 -17.49
CA TRP A 145 0.37 -5.86 -16.96
C TRP A 145 -0.41 -6.59 -18.06
N ARG A 146 -0.64 -5.95 -19.22
CA ARG A 146 -1.38 -6.55 -20.33
C ARG A 146 -0.56 -7.60 -21.05
N GLU A 147 0.73 -7.33 -21.23
CA GLU A 147 1.68 -8.30 -21.77
C GLU A 147 1.75 -9.53 -20.87
N ARG A 148 1.83 -9.34 -19.56
CA ARG A 148 1.83 -10.44 -18.57
C ARG A 148 0.53 -11.25 -18.54
N ALA A 149 -0.58 -10.69 -19.03
CA ALA A 149 -1.89 -11.35 -19.07
C ALA A 149 -2.18 -12.06 -20.40
N THR A 150 -1.33 -11.96 -21.44
CA THR A 150 -1.63 -12.50 -22.79
C THR A 150 -1.90 -13.99 -22.80
N ASP A 151 -1.26 -14.72 -21.90
CA ASP A 151 -1.33 -16.17 -21.82
C ASP A 151 -2.53 -16.66 -20.99
N SER A 152 -3.34 -15.75 -20.44
CA SER A 152 -4.59 -16.11 -19.79
C SER A 152 -5.66 -16.44 -20.82
N PRO A 153 -6.40 -17.56 -20.66
CA PRO A 153 -7.51 -17.92 -21.55
C PRO A 153 -8.69 -16.92 -21.46
N TYR A 154 -8.70 -16.08 -20.43
CA TYR A 154 -9.74 -15.07 -20.18
C TYR A 154 -9.35 -13.68 -20.70
N TYR A 155 -8.13 -13.54 -21.23
CA TYR A 155 -7.62 -12.28 -21.72
C TYR A 155 -7.84 -12.11 -23.22
N ALA A 156 -8.32 -10.93 -23.60
CA ALA A 156 -8.20 -10.40 -24.95
C ALA A 156 -7.80 -8.94 -24.83
N ARG A 157 -7.18 -8.35 -25.88
CA ARG A 157 -6.74 -6.95 -25.89
C ARG A 157 -7.89 -5.92 -25.89
N ASP A 158 -9.12 -6.35 -25.65
CA ASP A 158 -10.29 -5.50 -25.52
C ASP A 158 -10.78 -5.44 -24.06
N VAL A 159 -11.58 -4.40 -23.75
CA VAL A 159 -12.18 -4.20 -22.43
C VAL A 159 -13.37 -5.12 -22.15
N ALA A 160 -13.89 -5.79 -23.17
CA ALA A 160 -15.02 -6.71 -23.07
C ALA A 160 -14.57 -8.13 -22.64
N SER A 161 -13.27 -8.42 -22.70
CA SER A 161 -12.65 -9.62 -22.17
C SER A 161 -12.98 -9.78 -20.69
N VAL A 162 -13.00 -11.03 -20.21
CA VAL A 162 -13.34 -11.33 -18.82
C VAL A 162 -12.33 -10.68 -17.87
N VAL A 163 -11.05 -10.62 -18.24
CA VAL A 163 -10.01 -9.88 -17.51
C VAL A 163 -10.28 -8.37 -17.53
N GLY A 164 -10.61 -7.80 -18.68
CA GLY A 164 -10.93 -6.37 -18.83
C GLY A 164 -12.15 -5.95 -18.00
N ALA A 165 -13.23 -6.73 -18.07
CA ALA A 165 -14.44 -6.54 -17.29
C ALA A 165 -14.18 -6.69 -15.78
N GLY A 166 -13.36 -7.68 -15.39
CA GLY A 166 -12.92 -7.85 -14.00
C GLY A 166 -12.15 -6.65 -13.46
N LEU A 167 -11.24 -6.09 -14.28
CA LEU A 167 -10.50 -4.87 -13.93
C LEU A 167 -11.44 -3.67 -13.78
N LEU A 168 -12.37 -3.46 -14.72
CA LEU A 168 -13.35 -2.37 -14.66
C LEU A 168 -14.24 -2.49 -13.42
N LEU A 169 -14.71 -3.70 -13.10
CA LEU A 169 -15.49 -3.96 -11.89
C LEU A 169 -14.68 -3.63 -10.63
N HIS A 170 -13.43 -4.09 -10.56
CA HIS A 170 -12.54 -3.79 -9.44
C HIS A 170 -12.37 -2.28 -9.27
N LEU A 171 -12.00 -1.55 -10.32
CA LEU A 171 -11.81 -0.10 -10.27
C LEU A 171 -13.09 0.66 -9.92
N GLY A 172 -14.24 0.23 -10.47
CA GLY A 172 -15.54 0.81 -10.20
C GLY A 172 -15.96 0.72 -8.73
N ILE A 173 -15.44 -0.26 -8.00
CA ILE A 173 -15.67 -0.42 -6.55
C ILE A 173 -14.54 0.23 -5.75
N ALA A 174 -13.29 0.02 -6.16
CA ALA A 174 -12.09 0.45 -5.45
C ALA A 174 -12.00 1.98 -5.35
N VAL A 175 -12.21 2.69 -6.46
CA VAL A 175 -12.05 4.15 -6.51
C VAL A 175 -13.08 4.86 -5.61
N PRO A 176 -14.39 4.60 -5.71
CA PRO A 176 -15.37 5.20 -4.80
C PRO A 176 -15.13 4.81 -3.34
N THR A 177 -14.73 3.56 -3.08
CA THR A 177 -14.40 3.09 -1.73
C THR A 177 -13.22 3.86 -1.14
N ALA A 178 -12.14 4.06 -1.92
CA ALA A 178 -10.97 4.82 -1.49
C ALA A 178 -11.34 6.27 -1.18
N VAL A 179 -12.15 6.91 -2.03
CA VAL A 179 -12.65 8.28 -1.79
C VAL A 179 -13.48 8.35 -0.51
N LEU A 180 -14.45 7.45 -0.34
CA LEU A 180 -15.28 7.37 0.86
C LEU A 180 -14.42 7.19 2.12
N TRP A 181 -13.45 6.28 2.07
CA TRP A 181 -12.57 6.02 3.21
C TRP A 181 -11.68 7.21 3.54
N CYS A 182 -11.11 7.89 2.55
CA CYS A 182 -10.37 9.15 2.74
C CYS A 182 -11.24 10.20 3.44
N VAL A 183 -12.50 10.38 3.03
CA VAL A 183 -13.44 11.29 3.69
C VAL A 183 -13.65 10.90 5.15
N VAL A 184 -13.84 9.61 5.45
CA VAL A 184 -14.02 9.11 6.83
C VAL A 184 -12.78 9.36 7.70
N VAL A 185 -11.58 9.10 7.18
CA VAL A 185 -10.31 9.32 7.90
C VAL A 185 -10.07 10.80 8.15
N VAL A 186 -10.24 11.64 7.13
CA VAL A 186 -10.02 13.09 7.23
C VAL A 186 -11.03 13.74 8.18
N ASP A 187 -12.32 13.37 8.12
CA ASP A 187 -13.33 13.87 9.06
C ASP A 187 -13.02 13.44 10.50
N ALA A 188 -12.52 12.22 10.70
CA ALA A 188 -12.07 11.75 12.01
C ALA A 188 -10.83 12.49 12.53
N TRP A 189 -9.87 12.84 11.66
CA TRP A 189 -8.70 13.65 12.04
C TRP A 189 -9.06 15.09 12.39
N ARG A 190 -9.94 15.73 11.61
CA ARG A 190 -10.39 17.11 11.87
C ARG A 190 -11.10 17.26 13.22
N ARG A 191 -11.64 16.16 13.76
CA ARG A 191 -12.35 16.11 15.06
C ARG A 191 -11.53 15.40 16.14
N ALA A 192 -10.25 15.13 15.88
CA ALA A 192 -9.36 14.51 16.85
C ALA A 192 -9.30 15.37 18.13
N GLY A 193 -9.47 14.73 19.29
CA GLY A 193 -9.48 15.39 20.59
C GLY A 193 -10.86 15.86 21.07
N GLN A 194 -11.90 15.76 20.23
CA GLN A 194 -13.28 15.99 20.63
C GLN A 194 -13.93 14.67 21.06
N THR A 195 -14.76 14.71 22.11
CA THR A 195 -15.58 13.56 22.49
C THR A 195 -16.63 13.32 21.38
N PRO A 196 -16.74 12.10 20.80
CA PRO A 196 -17.72 11.85 19.76
C PRO A 196 -19.14 11.92 20.32
N THR A 197 -19.87 13.00 20.03
CA THR A 197 -21.25 13.22 20.47
C THR A 197 -22.25 12.95 19.33
N GLY A 198 -23.43 12.46 19.72
CA GLY A 198 -24.65 12.39 18.89
C GLY A 198 -24.44 12.03 17.41
N ALA A 199 -24.81 12.98 16.54
CA ALA A 199 -24.89 12.83 15.09
C ALA A 199 -23.55 12.47 14.41
N PHE A 200 -22.41 12.94 14.94
CA PHE A 200 -21.11 12.57 14.37
C PHE A 200 -20.83 11.08 14.56
N ARG A 201 -21.12 10.54 15.75
CA ARG A 201 -20.91 9.12 16.05
C ARG A 201 -21.74 8.21 15.15
N SER A 202 -23.01 8.55 14.94
CA SER A 202 -23.90 7.74 14.08
C SER A 202 -23.44 7.80 12.61
N ARG A 203 -23.13 9.00 12.09
CA ARG A 203 -22.63 9.18 10.73
C ARG A 203 -21.29 8.47 10.50
N HIS A 204 -20.30 8.66 11.39
CA HIS A 204 -19.01 8.00 11.28
C HIS A 204 -19.14 6.47 11.33
N ARG A 205 -20.03 5.94 12.18
CA ARG A 205 -20.33 4.50 12.21
C ARG A 205 -20.95 4.03 10.89
N ALA A 206 -21.94 4.74 10.36
CA ALA A 206 -22.59 4.36 9.10
C ALA A 206 -21.61 4.39 7.91
N LEU A 207 -20.88 5.50 7.74
CA LEU A 207 -19.89 5.64 6.66
C LEU A 207 -18.71 4.68 6.84
N GLY A 208 -18.26 4.45 8.08
CA GLY A 208 -17.20 3.49 8.38
C GLY A 208 -17.58 2.06 8.03
N TRP A 209 -18.84 1.66 8.25
CA TRP A 209 -19.34 0.34 7.81
C TRP A 209 -19.43 0.24 6.29
N ALA A 210 -19.93 1.28 5.63
CA ALA A 210 -19.96 1.32 4.16
C ALA A 210 -18.55 1.23 3.56
N ALA A 211 -17.58 1.97 4.12
CA ALA A 211 -16.18 1.90 3.69
C ALA A 211 -15.56 0.52 3.96
N ALA A 212 -15.84 -0.11 5.10
CA ALA A 212 -15.34 -1.44 5.42
C ALA A 212 -15.89 -2.51 4.46
N LEU A 213 -17.19 -2.45 4.14
CA LEU A 213 -17.80 -3.34 3.15
C LEU A 213 -17.20 -3.11 1.75
N GLY A 214 -17.04 -1.85 1.34
CA GLY A 214 -16.39 -1.50 0.09
C GLY A 214 -14.96 -2.02 0.00
N MET A 215 -14.18 -1.92 1.08
CA MET A 215 -12.80 -2.43 1.12
C MET A 215 -12.75 -3.96 1.06
N ALA A 216 -13.65 -4.65 1.74
CA ALA A 216 -13.77 -6.10 1.61
C ALA A 216 -14.12 -6.52 0.18
N LEU A 217 -15.08 -5.83 -0.46
CA LEU A 217 -15.46 -6.09 -1.83
C LEU A 217 -14.32 -5.77 -2.82
N THR A 218 -13.58 -4.69 -2.58
CA THR A 218 -12.37 -4.31 -3.35
C THR A 218 -11.30 -5.40 -3.26
N ALA A 219 -11.07 -5.96 -2.07
CA ALA A 219 -10.13 -7.06 -1.89
C ALA A 219 -10.57 -8.31 -2.67
N VAL A 220 -11.84 -8.69 -2.57
CA VAL A 220 -12.39 -9.84 -3.30
C VAL A 220 -12.28 -9.66 -4.80
N THR A 221 -12.72 -8.52 -5.36
CA THR A 221 -12.67 -8.29 -6.80
C THR A 221 -11.24 -8.15 -7.31
N GLY A 222 -10.32 -7.60 -6.51
CA GLY A 222 -8.90 -7.52 -6.86
C GLY A 222 -8.23 -8.90 -6.93
N TRP A 223 -8.54 -9.78 -5.98
CA TRP A 223 -8.10 -11.18 -6.02
C TRP A 223 -8.65 -11.94 -7.23
N VAL A 224 -9.95 -11.76 -7.53
CA VAL A 224 -10.57 -12.36 -8.72
C VAL A 224 -9.90 -11.89 -10.00
N PHE A 225 -9.67 -10.57 -10.14
CA PHE A 225 -8.95 -10.02 -11.29
C PHE A 225 -7.54 -10.62 -11.41
N TYR A 226 -6.78 -10.66 -10.32
CA TYR A 226 -5.42 -11.20 -10.34
C TYR A 226 -5.39 -12.67 -10.75
N TYR A 227 -6.30 -13.48 -10.19
CA TYR A 227 -6.42 -14.89 -10.55
C TYR A 227 -6.69 -15.06 -12.05
N LEU A 228 -7.70 -14.36 -12.57
CA LEU A 228 -8.08 -14.44 -13.97
C LEU A 228 -6.95 -13.98 -14.90
N ALA A 229 -6.22 -12.93 -14.53
CA ALA A 229 -5.19 -12.35 -15.39
C ALA A 229 -3.87 -13.12 -15.34
N PHE A 230 -3.46 -13.62 -14.18
CA PHE A 230 -2.06 -14.06 -13.97
C PHE A 230 -1.91 -15.51 -13.53
N VAL A 231 -2.99 -16.17 -13.09
CA VAL A 231 -2.94 -17.55 -12.56
C VAL A 231 -3.61 -18.56 -13.49
N ALA A 232 -4.77 -18.21 -14.05
CA ALA A 232 -5.64 -19.13 -14.79
C ALA A 232 -5.15 -19.55 -16.18
#